data_AF-H0JRK6-F1
#
_entry.id   AF-H0JRK6-F1
#
_cell.length_a   1.000
_cell.length_b   1.000
_cell.length_c   1.000
_cell.angle_alpha   90.00
_cell.angle_beta   90.00
_cell.angle_gamma   90.00
#
_symmetry.space_group_name_H-M   'P 1'
#
loop_
_entity.id
_entity.type
_entity.pdbx_description
1 polymer ?
#
loop_
_entity_poly.entity_id
_entity_poly.type
_entity_poly.pdbx_seq_one_letter_code
_entity_poly.pdbx_strand_id
1 'polypeptide(L)'
;MATVGLMGLGAAACGNSDDAGQVETSPTASVTDPGPLFDECGAMSDDEVAAAFGLGSFTTVTRNSVGCEWEIYVGGPSVSFSWYRGSPIGRERAGSDLIGRPAADVEIGGRSGFMGSYQNELGQTTLCEIGVEFGGDFVHWSVSYSNLTPVADACVVARGLATTSVERVQK
;
A
#
# COMPACT_ATOMS: atom_id res chain seq x y z
N MET A 1 -47.70 26.30 -57.90
CA MET A 1 -47.04 24.97 -57.78
C MET A 1 -45.57 25.25 -57.49
N ALA A 2 -45.23 25.36 -56.21
CA ALA A 2 -44.72 24.29 -55.35
C ALA A 2 -43.18 24.26 -55.38
N THR A 3 -42.62 24.77 -54.29
CA THR A 3 -41.23 24.88 -53.84
C THR A 3 -40.54 23.51 -53.72
N VAL A 4 -39.21 23.42 -53.73
CA VAL A 4 -38.28 23.34 -52.58
C VAL A 4 -36.96 22.85 -53.22
N GLY A 5 -35.74 23.21 -52.85
CA GLY A 5 -35.18 23.74 -51.61
C GLY A 5 -33.84 23.03 -51.37
N LEU A 6 -32.95 23.71 -50.65
CA LEU A 6 -31.50 23.61 -50.71
C LEU A 6 -30.88 22.38 -50.02
N MET A 7 -29.73 22.01 -50.56
CA MET A 7 -28.67 21.08 -50.13
C MET A 7 -28.39 20.97 -48.62
N GLY A 8 -28.16 19.73 -48.16
CA GLY A 8 -27.45 19.43 -46.91
C GLY A 8 -26.56 18.20 -47.11
N LEU A 9 -25.24 18.37 -46.93
CA LEU A 9 -24.27 17.28 -46.87
C LEU A 9 -24.10 16.85 -45.40
N GLY A 10 -24.39 15.58 -45.11
CA GLY A 10 -24.00 14.91 -43.87
C GLY A 10 -22.99 13.81 -44.17
N ALA A 11 -21.82 13.85 -43.53
CA ALA A 11 -20.85 12.77 -43.54
C ALA A 11 -21.13 11.82 -42.37
N ALA A 12 -21.40 10.55 -42.66
CA ALA A 12 -21.44 9.47 -41.68
C ALA A 12 -20.29 8.50 -41.98
N ALA A 13 -19.51 8.21 -40.93
CA ALA A 13 -18.30 7.40 -40.96
C ALA A 13 -18.58 5.91 -41.18
N CYS A 14 -17.69 5.26 -41.92
CA CYS A 14 -17.68 3.83 -42.23
C CYS A 14 -16.97 3.00 -41.16
N GLY A 15 -17.35 1.72 -41.05
CA GLY A 15 -16.39 0.64 -40.80
C GLY A 15 -16.84 -0.46 -39.84
N ASN A 16 -17.43 -1.53 -40.40
CA ASN A 16 -17.65 -2.83 -39.76
C ASN A 16 -16.53 -3.79 -40.19
N SER A 17 -15.85 -4.46 -39.26
CA SER A 17 -15.24 -5.78 -39.48
C SER A 17 -14.96 -6.48 -38.14
N ASP A 18 -15.56 -7.66 -38.00
CA ASP A 18 -15.39 -8.63 -36.93
C ASP A 18 -13.93 -9.11 -36.78
N ASP A 19 -13.36 -8.96 -35.59
CA ASP A 19 -12.24 -9.77 -35.11
C ASP A 19 -12.55 -10.18 -33.66
N ALA A 20 -12.93 -11.44 -33.48
CA ALA A 20 -13.25 -12.03 -32.20
C ALA A 20 -11.95 -12.32 -31.41
N GLY A 21 -11.25 -11.26 -31.02
CA GLY A 21 -10.25 -11.31 -29.96
C GLY A 21 -10.97 -11.49 -28.63
N GLN A 22 -10.69 -12.60 -27.95
CA GLN A 22 -11.18 -12.89 -26.61
C GLN A 22 -10.69 -11.77 -25.68
N VAL A 23 -11.55 -10.78 -25.42
CA VAL A 23 -11.26 -9.72 -24.46
C VAL A 23 -11.18 -10.40 -23.11
N GLU A 24 -9.97 -10.61 -22.60
CA GLU A 24 -9.75 -10.94 -21.20
C GLU A 24 -10.52 -9.91 -20.39
N THR A 25 -11.61 -10.36 -19.78
CA THR A 25 -12.44 -9.54 -18.93
C THR A 25 -11.55 -9.22 -17.75
N SER A 26 -10.98 -8.01 -17.71
CA SER A 26 -10.29 -7.53 -16.52
C SER A 26 -11.25 -7.75 -15.35
N PRO A 27 -10.82 -8.40 -14.25
CA PRO A 27 -11.71 -8.71 -13.16
C PRO A 27 -12.35 -7.38 -12.74
N THR A 28 -13.68 -7.32 -12.84
CA THR A 28 -14.42 -6.16 -12.39
C THR A 28 -14.09 -6.01 -10.92
N ALA A 29 -13.47 -4.89 -10.52
CA ALA A 29 -13.13 -4.66 -9.13
C ALA A 29 -14.42 -4.81 -8.31
N SER A 30 -14.52 -5.91 -7.57
CA SER A 30 -15.65 -6.17 -6.70
C SER A 30 -15.65 -5.08 -5.65
N VAL A 31 -16.70 -4.25 -5.64
CA VAL A 31 -16.90 -3.22 -4.62
C VAL A 31 -16.93 -3.93 -3.29
N THR A 32 -15.82 -3.86 -2.57
CA THR A 32 -15.67 -4.44 -1.24
C THR A 32 -16.08 -3.37 -0.25
N ASP A 33 -16.77 -3.75 0.82
CA ASP A 33 -17.17 -2.79 1.85
C ASP A 33 -15.91 -2.07 2.39
N PRO A 34 -15.95 -0.74 2.57
CA PRO A 34 -14.83 0.01 3.13
C PRO A 34 -14.41 -0.54 4.50
N GLY A 35 -13.12 -0.44 4.79
CA GLY A 35 -12.56 -0.78 6.09
C GLY A 35 -12.94 0.25 7.18
N PRO A 36 -12.55 -0.01 8.44
CA PRO A 36 -12.70 0.94 9.52
C PRO A 36 -11.85 2.19 9.26
N LEU A 37 -12.17 3.27 9.99
CA LEU A 37 -11.30 4.43 10.05
C LEU A 37 -10.14 4.14 11.00
N PHE A 38 -8.95 4.57 10.62
CA PHE A 38 -7.78 4.57 11.50
C PHE A 38 -7.60 5.95 12.11
N ASP A 39 -7.26 5.98 13.40
CA ASP A 39 -6.70 7.18 14.01
C ASP A 39 -5.37 7.53 13.31
N GLU A 40 -4.97 8.80 13.44
CA GLU A 40 -3.73 9.31 12.84
C GLU A 40 -2.55 8.37 13.09
N CYS A 41 -1.76 8.10 12.04
CA CYS A 41 -0.59 7.24 12.10
C CYS A 41 -0.84 5.81 12.62
N GLY A 42 -2.06 5.28 12.44
CA GLY A 42 -2.40 3.94 12.91
C GLY A 42 -2.48 3.85 14.43
N ALA A 43 -2.84 4.97 15.10
CA ALA A 43 -2.88 5.14 16.55
C ALA A 43 -1.50 4.96 17.24
N MET A 44 -0.42 5.36 16.57
CA MET A 44 0.95 5.34 17.14
C MET A 44 1.45 6.74 17.48
N SER A 45 2.07 6.87 18.65
CA SER A 45 2.88 8.05 19.00
C SER A 45 4.31 7.95 18.48
N ASP A 46 4.99 9.09 18.38
CA ASP A 46 6.39 9.14 17.91
C ASP A 46 7.34 8.35 18.79
N ASP A 47 7.14 8.41 20.11
CA ASP A 47 7.97 7.68 21.08
C ASP A 47 7.79 6.17 20.96
N GLU A 48 6.58 5.69 20.67
CA GLU A 48 6.32 4.27 20.42
C GLU A 48 7.02 3.79 19.15
N VAL A 49 6.94 4.56 18.07
CA VAL A 49 7.62 4.22 16.80
C VAL A 49 9.14 4.29 16.97
N ALA A 50 9.67 5.30 17.67
CA ALA A 50 11.10 5.44 17.93
C ALA A 50 11.63 4.30 18.80
N ALA A 51 10.87 3.90 19.83
CA ALA A 51 11.22 2.78 20.70
C ALA A 51 11.22 1.45 19.93
N ALA A 52 10.24 1.23 19.04
CA ALA A 52 10.18 0.04 18.20
C ALA A 52 11.33 0.01 17.17
N PHE A 53 11.68 1.16 16.58
CA PHE A 53 12.71 1.27 15.54
C PHE A 53 14.14 1.17 16.10
N GLY A 54 14.37 1.72 17.29
CA GLY A 54 15.60 1.52 18.06
C GLY A 54 16.80 2.40 17.66
N LEU A 55 16.66 3.30 16.68
CA LEU A 55 17.72 4.23 16.28
C LEU A 55 17.69 5.59 17.02
N GLY A 56 16.78 5.74 17.98
CA GLY A 56 16.56 6.98 18.72
C GLY A 56 15.47 7.85 18.09
N SER A 57 15.45 9.13 18.46
CA SER A 57 14.42 10.07 18.03
C SER A 57 14.54 10.45 16.55
N PHE A 58 13.39 10.63 15.91
CA PHE A 58 13.31 11.11 14.53
C PHE A 58 13.59 12.61 14.44
N THR A 59 14.28 13.03 13.38
CA THR A 59 14.49 14.46 13.09
C THR A 59 13.35 15.03 12.26
N THR A 60 12.60 14.18 11.56
CA THR A 60 11.51 14.58 10.68
C THR A 60 10.37 13.59 10.79
N VAL A 61 9.16 14.13 10.97
CA VAL A 61 7.92 13.36 10.96
C VAL A 61 6.93 14.06 10.04
N THR A 62 6.62 13.43 8.91
CA THR A 62 5.61 13.92 7.97
C THR A 62 4.28 13.26 8.28
N ARG A 63 3.19 14.03 8.32
CA ARG A 63 1.82 13.51 8.54
C ARG A 63 0.86 14.08 7.53
N ASN A 64 -0.06 13.24 7.04
CA ASN A 64 -1.16 13.64 6.19
C ASN A 64 -2.38 12.73 6.40
N SER A 65 -3.43 12.94 5.59
CA SER A 65 -4.69 12.20 5.73
C SER A 65 -4.61 10.70 5.40
N VAL A 66 -3.51 10.23 4.81
CA VAL A 66 -3.35 8.83 4.37
C VAL A 66 -2.18 8.13 5.05
N GLY A 67 -1.38 8.80 5.88
CA GLY A 67 -0.22 8.16 6.49
C GLY A 67 0.75 9.10 7.19
N CYS A 68 1.82 8.47 7.69
CA CYS A 68 2.91 9.11 8.41
C CYS A 68 4.25 8.52 8.00
N GLU A 69 5.30 9.35 7.98
CA GLU A 69 6.68 8.94 7.71
C GLU A 69 7.57 9.53 8.81
N TRP A 70 8.39 8.68 9.42
CA TRP A 70 9.34 9.04 10.46
C TRP A 70 10.76 8.78 9.96
N GLU A 71 11.63 9.80 9.97
CA GLU A 71 12.98 9.71 9.43
C GLU A 71 14.03 10.15 10.46
N ILE A 72 15.13 9.40 10.55
CA ILE A 72 16.31 9.77 11.38
C ILE A 72 17.06 10.96 10.76
N TYR A 73 17.01 11.08 9.44
CA TYR A 73 17.36 12.24 8.63
C TYR A 73 16.69 12.07 7.27
N VAL A 74 16.46 13.17 6.54
CA VAL A 74 15.76 13.14 5.24
C VAL A 74 16.43 12.17 4.26
N GLY A 75 15.70 11.19 3.76
CA GLY A 75 16.17 10.12 2.86
C GLY A 75 16.97 9.02 3.56
N GLY A 76 16.95 8.98 4.89
CA GLY A 76 17.69 8.04 5.72
C GLY A 76 16.87 6.81 6.14
N PRO A 77 17.30 6.14 7.23
CA PRO A 77 16.50 5.14 7.91
C PRO A 77 15.13 5.72 8.30
N SER A 78 14.09 4.96 8.01
CA SER A 78 12.72 5.43 8.19
C SER A 78 11.74 4.33 8.59
N VAL A 79 10.62 4.77 9.13
CA VAL A 79 9.42 3.98 9.34
C VAL A 79 8.28 4.72 8.67
N SER A 80 7.37 4.00 8.02
CA SER A 80 6.19 4.59 7.40
C SER A 80 4.93 3.80 7.70
N PHE A 81 3.84 4.53 7.91
CA PHE A 81 2.48 4.01 7.98
C PHE A 81 1.70 4.59 6.81
N SER A 82 0.97 3.74 6.09
CA SER A 82 0.05 4.14 5.03
C SER A 82 -1.28 3.42 5.17
N TRP A 83 -2.38 4.14 4.97
CA TRP A 83 -3.73 3.62 4.97
C TRP A 83 -4.37 3.84 3.60
N TYR A 84 -4.63 2.73 2.90
CA TYR A 84 -5.16 2.73 1.56
C TYR A 84 -6.63 2.35 1.58
N ARG A 85 -7.46 3.23 1.01
CA ARG A 85 -8.92 3.06 0.97
C ARG A 85 -9.41 2.70 -0.42
N GLY A 86 -10.30 1.71 -0.52
CA GLY A 86 -10.84 1.22 -1.79
C GLY A 86 -9.77 0.63 -2.71
N SER A 87 -8.68 0.11 -2.14
CA SER A 87 -7.58 -0.48 -2.88
C SER A 87 -7.36 -1.91 -2.39
N PRO A 88 -7.56 -2.94 -3.22
CA PRO A 88 -7.34 -4.31 -2.80
C PRO A 88 -5.86 -4.55 -2.52
N ILE A 89 -5.55 -5.15 -1.37
CA ILE A 89 -4.19 -5.45 -0.91
C ILE A 89 -3.37 -6.26 -1.94
N GLY A 90 -4.05 -7.05 -2.78
CA GLY A 90 -3.43 -7.84 -3.84
C GLY A 90 -2.63 -7.01 -4.86
N ARG A 91 -3.00 -5.73 -5.09
CA ARG A 91 -2.23 -4.84 -5.97
C ARG A 91 -0.84 -4.53 -5.40
N GLU A 92 -0.75 -4.20 -4.12
CA GLU A 92 0.54 -3.93 -3.47
C GLU A 92 1.37 -5.20 -3.31
N ARG A 93 0.72 -6.33 -3.00
CA ARG A 93 1.37 -7.64 -2.99
C ARG A 93 2.10 -7.91 -4.30
N ALA A 94 1.40 -7.77 -5.43
CA ALA A 94 1.98 -7.95 -6.76
C ALA A 94 3.14 -6.97 -7.03
N GLY A 95 3.04 -5.74 -6.52
CA GLY A 95 4.14 -4.77 -6.57
C GLY A 95 5.40 -5.27 -5.86
N SER A 96 5.26 -5.81 -4.65
CA SER A 96 6.37 -6.38 -3.85
C SER A 96 7.05 -7.54 -4.57
N ASP A 97 6.26 -8.45 -5.15
CA ASP A 97 6.76 -9.58 -5.94
C ASP A 97 7.59 -9.10 -7.15
N LEU A 98 7.10 -8.09 -7.88
CA LEU A 98 7.75 -7.57 -9.09
C LEU A 98 9.10 -6.90 -8.81
N ILE A 99 9.28 -6.30 -7.64
CA ILE A 99 10.50 -5.58 -7.26
C ILE A 99 11.48 -6.45 -6.47
N GLY A 100 11.31 -7.78 -6.51
CA GLY A 100 12.23 -8.73 -5.89
C GLY A 100 12.11 -8.81 -4.37
N ARG A 101 10.93 -8.48 -3.82
CA ARG A 101 10.57 -8.69 -2.42
C ARG A 101 9.39 -9.66 -2.34
N PRO A 102 9.59 -10.97 -2.60
CA PRO A 102 8.48 -11.92 -2.68
C PRO A 102 7.57 -11.84 -1.44
N ALA A 103 6.29 -11.64 -1.68
CA ALA A 103 5.31 -11.43 -0.65
C ALA A 103 4.91 -12.76 -0.01
N ALA A 104 5.29 -12.94 1.24
CA ALA A 104 4.89 -14.08 2.07
C ALA A 104 3.56 -13.79 2.78
N ASP A 105 2.71 -14.81 2.92
CA ASP A 105 1.46 -14.67 3.68
C ASP A 105 1.73 -14.43 5.15
N VAL A 106 0.94 -13.54 5.75
CA VAL A 106 0.95 -13.28 7.20
C VAL A 106 -0.48 -13.14 7.71
N GLU A 107 -0.66 -13.48 8.98
CA GLU A 107 -1.89 -13.18 9.72
C GLU A 107 -1.55 -12.29 10.93
N ILE A 108 -2.27 -11.18 11.09
CA ILE A 108 -2.15 -10.25 12.21
C ILE A 108 -3.53 -10.05 12.83
N GLY A 109 -3.70 -10.43 14.10
CA GLY A 109 -4.98 -10.26 14.81
C GLY A 109 -6.18 -10.91 14.09
N GLY A 110 -5.98 -12.07 13.45
CA GLY A 110 -7.02 -12.78 12.69
C GLY A 110 -7.29 -12.20 11.29
N ARG A 111 -6.46 -11.26 10.81
CA ARG A 111 -6.59 -10.65 9.49
C ARG A 111 -5.46 -11.10 8.57
N SER A 112 -5.84 -11.45 7.34
CA SER A 112 -4.90 -11.77 6.28
C SER A 112 -4.05 -10.57 5.90
N GLY A 113 -2.85 -10.84 5.40
CA GLY A 113 -1.91 -9.84 4.97
C GLY A 113 -0.79 -10.43 4.14
N PHE A 114 0.18 -9.59 3.81
CA PHE A 114 1.44 -10.03 3.23
C PHE A 114 2.63 -9.35 3.90
N MET A 115 3.80 -9.95 3.78
CA MET A 115 5.07 -9.41 4.22
C MET A 115 6.12 -9.59 3.13
N GLY A 116 6.79 -8.50 2.76
CA GLY A 116 7.92 -8.49 1.82
C GLY A 116 9.15 -7.92 2.53
N SER A 117 10.35 -8.41 2.19
CA SER A 117 11.57 -7.98 2.87
C SER A 117 12.77 -7.92 1.95
N TYR A 118 13.79 -7.18 2.36
CA TYR A 118 15.10 -7.16 1.72
C TYR A 118 16.20 -7.40 2.76
N GLN A 119 17.16 -8.24 2.39
CA GLN A 119 18.36 -8.50 3.18
C GLN A 119 19.58 -7.87 2.51
N ASN A 120 20.47 -7.30 3.30
CA ASN A 120 21.77 -6.84 2.82
C ASN A 120 22.72 -8.02 2.54
N GLU A 121 23.93 -7.72 2.04
CA GLU A 121 24.96 -8.74 1.72
C GLU A 121 25.41 -9.58 2.91
N LEU A 122 25.14 -9.10 4.14
CA LEU A 122 25.45 -9.80 5.39
C LEU A 122 24.29 -10.68 5.87
N GLY A 123 23.21 -10.80 5.09
CA GLY A 123 22.02 -11.59 5.42
C GLY A 123 21.13 -10.95 6.49
N GLN A 124 21.29 -9.65 6.76
CA GLN A 124 20.48 -8.93 7.75
C GLN A 124 19.27 -8.30 7.07
N THR A 125 18.07 -8.51 7.63
CA THR A 125 16.83 -7.88 7.15
C THR A 125 16.86 -6.38 7.44
N THR A 126 17.18 -5.57 6.43
CA THR A 126 17.29 -4.11 6.57
C THR A 126 16.04 -3.38 6.15
N LEU A 127 15.16 -4.01 5.36
CA LEU A 127 13.87 -3.46 4.99
C LEU A 127 12.79 -4.53 5.12
N CYS A 128 11.65 -4.13 5.67
CA CYS A 128 10.45 -4.96 5.67
C CYS A 128 9.20 -4.13 5.45
N GLU A 129 8.30 -4.67 4.66
CA GLU A 129 6.98 -4.15 4.33
C GLU A 129 5.94 -5.16 4.81
N ILE A 130 4.90 -4.70 5.49
CA ILE A 130 3.78 -5.54 5.93
C ILE A 130 2.46 -4.85 5.61
N GLY A 131 1.60 -5.53 4.86
CA GLY A 131 0.22 -5.11 4.59
C GLY A 131 -0.76 -5.96 5.39
N VAL A 132 -1.81 -5.36 5.95
CA VAL A 132 -2.89 -6.06 6.67
C VAL A 132 -4.24 -5.63 6.12
N GLU A 133 -5.08 -6.60 5.74
CA GLU A 133 -6.34 -6.42 5.03
C GLU A 133 -7.50 -6.00 5.96
N PHE A 134 -8.32 -5.07 5.46
CA PHE A 134 -9.52 -4.55 6.09
C PHE A 134 -10.65 -4.38 5.06
N GLY A 135 -11.10 -5.51 4.48
CA GLY A 135 -12.15 -5.47 3.45
C GLY A 135 -11.64 -4.78 2.19
N GLY A 136 -12.28 -3.68 1.79
CA GLY A 136 -11.84 -2.87 0.64
C GLY A 136 -10.60 -2.00 0.89
N ASP A 137 -10.12 -1.97 2.13
CA ASP A 137 -8.99 -1.15 2.56
C ASP A 137 -7.84 -2.04 3.08
N PHE A 138 -6.65 -1.47 3.21
CA PHE A 138 -5.56 -2.10 3.97
C PHE A 138 -4.67 -1.03 4.62
N VAL A 139 -3.96 -1.45 5.66
CA VAL A 139 -2.86 -0.65 6.21
C VAL A 139 -1.53 -1.28 5.85
N HIS A 140 -0.52 -0.45 5.72
CA HIS A 140 0.81 -0.84 5.35
C HIS A 140 1.83 -0.19 6.26
N TRP A 141 2.74 -0.99 6.80
CA TRP A 141 3.93 -0.51 7.51
C TRP A 141 5.16 -0.84 6.67
N SER A 142 6.06 0.14 6.51
CA SER A 142 7.41 -0.08 5.98
C SER A 142 8.44 0.32 7.03
N VAL A 143 9.45 -0.51 7.23
CA VAL A 143 10.58 -0.25 8.13
C VAL A 143 11.85 -0.40 7.30
N SER A 144 12.70 0.62 7.29
CA SER A 144 13.95 0.61 6.54
C SER A 144 15.09 1.15 7.41
N TYR A 145 16.10 0.31 7.66
CA TYR A 145 17.37 0.73 8.24
C TYR A 145 18.31 1.34 7.19
N SER A 146 17.91 1.40 5.92
CA SER A 146 18.73 1.89 4.81
C SER A 146 20.10 1.21 4.81
N ASN A 147 21.19 1.99 4.72
CA ASN A 147 22.57 1.50 4.77
C ASN A 147 23.13 1.37 6.19
N LEU A 148 22.33 1.64 7.25
CA LEU A 148 22.80 1.44 8.62
C LEU A 148 22.71 -0.03 9.00
N THR A 149 23.56 -0.41 9.97
CA THR A 149 23.43 -1.72 10.61
C THR A 149 22.08 -1.77 11.34
N PRO A 150 21.20 -2.72 10.99
CA PRO A 150 19.91 -2.84 11.65
C PRO A 150 20.12 -3.20 13.12
N VAL A 151 19.47 -2.46 14.01
CA VAL A 151 19.50 -2.71 15.47
C VAL A 151 18.50 -3.80 15.89
N ALA A 152 17.55 -4.11 15.00
CA ALA A 152 16.60 -5.20 15.10
C ALA A 152 16.25 -5.71 13.69
N ASP A 153 15.66 -6.90 13.58
CA ASP A 153 15.12 -7.37 12.30
C ASP A 153 13.94 -6.47 11.89
N ALA A 154 14.00 -5.88 10.68
CA ALA A 154 12.97 -4.94 10.21
C ALA A 154 11.57 -5.55 10.17
N CYS A 155 11.44 -6.87 9.92
CA CYS A 155 10.15 -7.55 9.91
C CYS A 155 9.58 -7.79 11.31
N VAL A 156 10.45 -7.97 12.31
CA VAL A 156 10.01 -8.02 13.71
C VAL A 156 9.42 -6.66 14.12
N VAL A 157 10.09 -5.56 13.78
CA VAL A 157 9.60 -4.20 14.06
C VAL A 157 8.28 -3.94 13.32
N ALA A 158 8.23 -4.20 12.01
CA ALA A 158 7.05 -4.00 11.18
C ALA A 158 5.84 -4.80 11.70
N ARG A 159 6.04 -6.07 12.08
CA ARG A 159 4.99 -6.92 12.66
C ARG A 159 4.47 -6.37 13.99
N GLY A 160 5.34 -5.87 14.86
CA GLY A 160 4.94 -5.26 16.14
C GLY A 160 4.07 -4.02 15.95
N LEU A 161 4.48 -3.12 15.04
CA LEU A 161 3.71 -1.93 14.69
C LEU A 161 2.35 -2.29 14.10
N ALA A 162 2.31 -3.20 13.13
CA ALA A 162 1.07 -3.68 12.52
C ALA A 162 0.13 -4.33 13.55
N THR A 163 0.66 -5.15 14.46
CA THR A 163 -0.13 -5.78 15.53
C THR A 163 -0.78 -4.72 16.40
N THR A 164 -0.01 -3.72 16.82
CA THR A 164 -0.52 -2.65 17.69
C THR A 164 -1.59 -1.82 16.96
N SER A 165 -1.42 -1.51 15.68
CA SER A 165 -2.47 -0.83 14.88
C SER A 165 -3.74 -1.66 14.75
N VAL A 166 -3.62 -2.98 14.56
CA VAL A 166 -4.78 -3.90 14.50
C VAL A 166 -5.49 -4.01 15.84
N GLU A 167 -4.77 -3.96 16.96
CA GLU A 167 -5.37 -3.98 18.30
C GLU A 167 -6.11 -2.68 18.65
N ARG A 168 -5.62 -1.55 18.13
CA ARG A 168 -6.15 -0.21 18.43
C ARG A 168 -7.21 0.26 17.45
N VAL A 169 -7.36 -0.38 16.28
CA VAL A 169 -8.39 -0.01 15.32
C VAL A 169 -9.77 -0.21 15.96
N GLN A 170 -10.49 0.90 16.12
CA GLN A 170 -11.77 0.93 16.82
C GLN A 170 -12.81 0.11 16.05
N LYS A 171 -13.68 -0.61 16.79
CA LYS A 171 -14.85 -1.29 16.22
C LYS A 171 -15.99 -0.33 15.96
#